data_AF-I3SDX0-F1
#
_entry.id   AF-I3SDX0-F1
#
_cell.length_a   1.000
_cell.length_b   1.000
_cell.length_c   1.000
_cell.angle_alpha   90.00
_cell.angle_beta   90.00
_cell.angle_gamma   90.00
#
_symmetry.space_group_name_H-M   'P 1'
#
loop_
_entity.id
_entity.type
_entity.pdbx_description
1 polymer ?
#
loop_
_entity_poly.entity_id
_entity_poly.type
_entity_poly.pdbx_seq_one_letter_code
_entity_poly.pdbx_strand_id
1 'polypeptide(L)' 'MFFTPKTKHLELDLHFVREKVLSKSLKVCHIPADLQTTNGLTKPLTSLKFIDLRTKLKSV' A
#
# COMPACT_ATOMS: atom_id res chain seq x y z
N MET A 1 27.88 -5.94 10.13
CA MET A 1 26.68 -5.80 9.27
C MET A 1 26.00 -4.48 9.64
N PHE A 2 26.14 -3.45 8.80
CA PHE A 2 25.69 -2.10 9.12
C PHE A 2 24.19 -1.97 8.81
N PHE A 3 23.38 -1.82 9.85
CA PHE A 3 21.96 -1.47 9.68
C PHE A 3 21.84 0.00 9.35
N THR A 4 21.56 0.29 8.08
CA THR A 4 21.16 1.63 7.66
C THR A 4 19.82 2.02 8.30
N PRO A 5 19.52 3.31 8.52
CA PRO A 5 18.23 3.75 9.06
C PRO A 5 17.03 3.22 8.26
N LYS A 6 17.19 3.09 6.93
CA LYS A 6 16.20 2.52 6.01
C LYS A 6 15.89 1.05 6.34
N THR A 7 16.92 0.25 6.57
CA THR A 7 16.76 -1.17 6.93
C THR A 7 16.18 -1.36 8.33
N LYS A 8 16.47 -0.46 9.28
CA LYS A 8 15.84 -0.50 10.62
C LYS A 8 14.34 -0.20 10.55
N HIS A 9 13.93 0.75 9.71
CA HIS A 9 12.52 1.08 9.52
C HIS A 9 11.74 -0.10 8.92
N LEU A 10 12.31 -0.73 7.89
CA LEU A 10 11.69 -1.88 7.23
C LEU A 10 11.51 -3.08 8.19
N GLU A 11 12.49 -3.34 9.06
CA GLU A 11 12.43 -4.43 10.04
C GLU A 11 11.29 -4.21 11.05
N LEU A 12 11.13 -2.99 11.55
CA LEU A 12 10.04 -2.62 12.46
C LEU A 12 8.67 -2.73 11.80
N ASP A 13 8.51 -2.19 10.58
CA ASP A 13 7.25 -2.29 9.83
C ASP A 13 6.87 -3.75 9.58
N LEU A 14 7.84 -4.58 9.20
CA LEU A 14 7.61 -6.00 8.92
C LEU A 14 7.15 -6.74 10.19
N HIS A 15 7.81 -6.49 11.33
CA HIS A 15 7.43 -7.10 12.60
C HIS A 15 5.99 -6.72 12.98
N PHE A 16 5.66 -5.43 12.90
CA PHE A 16 4.33 -4.92 13.22
C PHE A 16 3.23 -5.54 12.34
N VAL A 17 3.43 -5.58 11.03
CA VAL A 17 2.47 -6.20 10.11
C VAL A 17 2.33 -7.69 10.40
N ARG A 18 3.44 -8.39 10.65
CA ARG A 18 3.43 -9.83 10.94
C ARG A 18 2.62 -10.15 12.20
N GLU A 19 2.79 -9.38 13.28
CA GLU A 19 2.01 -9.55 14.51
C GLU A 19 0.51 -9.33 14.27
N LYS A 20 0.14 -8.31 13.49
CA LYS A 20 -1.26 -8.02 13.15
C LYS A 20 -1.91 -9.10 12.29
N VAL A 21 -1.15 -9.71 11.38
CA VAL A 21 -1.60 -10.84 10.55
C VAL A 21 -1.77 -12.10 11.38
N LEU A 22 -0.79 -12.42 12.24
CA LEU A 22 -0.86 -13.57 13.15
C LEU A 22 -2.03 -13.45 14.13
N SER A 23 -2.30 -12.23 14.60
CA SER A 23 -3.46 -11.92 15.45
C SER A 23 -4.81 -11.96 14.71
N LYS A 24 -4.84 -12.33 13.42
CA LYS A 24 -6.01 -12.32 12.52
C LYS A 24 -6.74 -10.97 12.42
N SER A 25 -6.14 -9.90 12.94
CA SER A 25 -6.68 -8.55 12.87
C SER A 25 -6.46 -7.91 11.50
N LEU A 26 -5.55 -8.46 10.69
CA LEU A 26 -5.23 -7.98 9.36
C LEU A 26 -5.16 -9.17 8.38
N LYS A 27 -5.99 -9.11 7.33
CA LYS A 27 -5.97 -10.09 6.24
C LYS A 27 -5.23 -9.49 5.05
N VAL A 28 -4.14 -10.12 4.62
CA VAL A 28 -3.39 -9.68 3.44
C VAL A 28 -4.07 -10.25 2.20
N CYS A 29 -4.60 -9.38 1.34
CA CYS A 29 -5.14 -9.74 0.04
C CYS A 29 -4.26 -9.09 -1.03
N HIS A 30 -3.83 -9.87 -2.03
CA HIS A 30 -3.13 -9.33 -3.19
C HIS A 30 -4.15 -8.64 -4.11
N ILE A 31 -3.91 -7.37 -4.43
CA ILE A 31 -4.72 -6.59 -5.36
C ILE A 31 -3.78 -6.16 -6.50
N PRO A 32 -4.11 -6.45 -7.77
CA PRO A 32 -3.29 -5.99 -8.89
C PRO A 32 -3.25 -4.45 -8.93
N ALA A 33 -2.12 -3.89 -9.36
CA ALA A 33 -1.84 -2.46 -9.26
C ALA A 33 -2.89 -1.57 -9.94
N ASP A 34 -3.50 -2.04 -11.03
CA ASP A 34 -4.57 -1.35 -11.76
C ASP A 34 -5.88 -1.25 -10.98
N LEU A 35 -6.11 -2.15 -10.02
CA LEU A 35 -7.28 -2.17 -9.14
C LEU A 35 -6.98 -1.57 -7.76
N GLN A 36 -5.72 -1.27 -7.47
CA GLN A 36 -5.31 -0.68 -6.19
C GLN A 36 -5.57 0.83 -6.21
N THR A 37 -6.79 1.26 -5.90
CA THR A 37 -7.22 2.67 -5.87
C THR A 37 -6.33 3.56 -4.99
N THR A 38 -5.69 3.01 -3.95
CA THR A 38 -4.74 3.72 -3.08
C THR A 38 -3.46 4.17 -3.80
N ASN A 39 -3.12 3.51 -4.90
CA ASN A 39 -2.00 3.87 -5.76
C ASN A 39 -2.14 5.31 -6.29
N GLY A 40 -3.38 5.79 -6.42
CA GLY A 40 -3.66 7.18 -6.78
C GLY A 40 -3.48 8.21 -5.66
N LEU A 41 -3.19 7.77 -4.43
CA LEU A 41 -2.91 8.67 -3.30
C LEU A 41 -1.44 8.60 -2.88
N THR A 42 -0.76 7.48 -3.16
CA THR A 42 0.62 7.23 -2.70
C THR A 42 1.67 7.41 -3.80
N LYS A 43 1.27 7.52 -5.08
CA LYS A 43 2.19 7.77 -6.20
C LYS A 43 1.90 9.11 -6.85
N PRO A 44 2.92 9.76 -7.44
CA PRO A 44 2.70 10.96 -8.24
C PRO A 44 1.70 10.65 -9.36
N LEU A 45 0.63 11.46 -9.38
CA LEU A 45 -0.52 11.23 -10.21
C LEU A 45 -0.29 11.81 -11.60
N THR A 46 -0.06 10.96 -12.58
CA THR A 46 -0.14 11.36 -13.99
C THR A 46 -1.59 11.68 -14.36
N SER A 47 -1.82 12.67 -15.22
CA SER A 47 -3.16 13.15 -15.60
C SER A 47 -4.13 12.05 -16.04
N LEU A 48 -3.63 11.02 -16.75
CA LEU A 48 -4.43 9.85 -17.13
C LEU A 48 -4.92 9.05 -15.93
N LYS A 49 -4.04 8.77 -14.95
CA LYS A 49 -4.39 8.04 -13.72
C LYS A 49 -5.36 8.82 -12.84
N PHE A 50 -5.34 10.15 -12.88
CA PHE A 50 -6.32 10.99 -12.20
C PHE A 50 -7.73 10.85 -12.81
N ILE A 51 -7.84 10.82 -14.13
CA ILE A 51 -9.12 10.64 -14.84
C ILE A 51 -9.71 9.25 -14.55
N ASP A 52 -8.88 8.20 -14.61
CA ASP A 52 -9.28 6.83 -14.26
C ASP A 52 -9.73 6.72 -12.79
N LEU A 53 -8.97 7.33 -11.86
CA LEU A 53 -9.31 7.36 -10.44
C LEU A 53 -10.66 8.07 -10.21
N ARG A 54 -10.88 9.22 -10.85
CA ARG A 54 -12.13 9.99 -10.73
C ARG A 54 -13.33 9.19 -11.25
N THR A 55 -13.16 8.47 -12.34
CA THR A 55 -14.22 7.63 -12.93
C THR A 55 -14.55 6.46 -12.00
N LYS A 56 -13.53 5.81 -11.42
CA LYS A 56 -13.71 4.75 -10.41
C LYS A 56 -14.42 5.22 -9.14
N LEU A 57 -14.13 6.43 -8.67
CA LEU A 57 -14.77 6.99 -7.47
C LEU A 57 -16.20 7.50 -7.68
N LYS A 58 -16.59 7.83 -8.92
CA LYS A 58 -17.95 8.29 -9.25
C LYS A 58 -18.98 7.17 -9.40
N SER A 59 -18.55 5.91 -9.48
CA SER A 59 -19.44 4.75 -9.67
C SER A 59 -19.74 3.99 -8.37
N VAL A 60 -19.57 4.66 -7.22
CA VAL A 60 -20.06 4.23 -5.90
C VAL A 60 -21.32 5.01 -5.56
#